data_AF-A0A100WEF2-F1
#
_entry.id   AF-A0A100WEF2-F1
#
_cell.length_a   1.000
_cell.length_b   1.000
_cell.length_c   1.000
_cell.angle_alpha   90.00
_cell.angle_beta   90.00
_cell.angle_gamma   90.00
#
_symmetry.space_group_name_H-M   'P 1'
#
loop_
_entity.id
_entity.type
_entity.pdbx_description
1 polymer ?
#
loop_
_entity_poly.entity_id
_entity_poly.type
_entity_poly.pdbx_seq_one_letter_code
_entity_poly.pdbx_strand_id
1 'polypeptide(L)'
;MSTPPLQEALLAAHALETAWGEAAFTAAEAVGLWIDDLDDPHVAVAVHGGQIVYIGISDGMLRGPIDQLQDTLNACIFNAFGMWRAQRAG
;
A
#
# COMPACT_ATOMS: atom_id res chain seq x y z
N MET A 1 -10.84 -6.75 -34.36
CA MET A 1 -11.87 -6.49 -33.35
C MET A 1 -11.30 -5.45 -32.40
N SER A 2 -11.90 -4.26 -32.33
CA SER A 2 -11.50 -3.21 -31.40
C SER A 2 -11.82 -3.65 -29.96
N THR A 3 -10.88 -3.39 -29.05
CA THR A 3 -11.07 -3.62 -27.62
C THR A 3 -12.29 -2.85 -27.15
N PRO A 4 -13.24 -3.47 -26.41
CA PRO A 4 -14.41 -2.76 -25.95
C PRO A 4 -14.01 -1.62 -24.99
N PRO A 5 -14.70 -0.45 -25.01
CA PRO A 5 -14.29 0.76 -24.28
C PRO A 5 -14.08 0.54 -22.78
N LEU A 6 -14.86 -0.37 -22.19
CA LEU A 6 -14.77 -0.75 -20.78
C LEU A 6 -13.48 -1.50 -20.46
N GLN A 7 -12.99 -2.32 -21.39
CA GLN A 7 -11.77 -3.08 -21.21
C GLN A 7 -10.52 -2.21 -21.38
N GLU A 8 -10.56 -1.20 -22.25
CA GLU A 8 -9.52 -0.15 -22.30
C GLU A 8 -9.48 0.67 -21.00
N ALA A 9 -10.63 1.03 -20.45
CA ALA A 9 -10.70 1.75 -19.18
C ALA A 9 -10.12 0.94 -18.01
N LEU A 10 -10.41 -0.37 -17.94
CA LEU A 10 -9.85 -1.25 -16.91
C LEU A 10 -8.33 -1.42 -17.03
N LEU A 11 -7.82 -1.57 -18.25
CA LEU A 11 -6.37 -1.66 -18.50
C LEU A 11 -5.66 -0.37 -18.12
N ALA A 12 -6.23 0.78 -18.44
CA ALA A 12 -5.68 2.08 -18.07
C ALA A 12 -5.70 2.29 -16.54
N ALA A 13 -6.77 1.90 -15.86
CA ALA A 13 -6.88 1.99 -14.41
C ALA A 13 -5.82 1.12 -13.71
N HIS A 14 -5.65 -0.13 -14.17
CA HIS A 14 -4.63 -1.03 -13.65
C HIS A 14 -3.22 -0.48 -13.88
N ALA A 15 -2.93 0.02 -15.08
CA ALA A 15 -1.62 0.62 -15.37
C ALA A 15 -1.33 1.85 -14.51
N LEU A 16 -2.35 2.66 -14.21
CA LEU A 16 -2.23 3.81 -13.33
C LEU A 16 -1.97 3.39 -11.88
N GLU A 17 -2.68 2.37 -11.39
CA GLU A 17 -2.50 1.80 -10.06
C GLU A 17 -1.09 1.21 -9.87
N THR A 18 -0.59 0.46 -10.85
CA THR A 18 0.78 -0.06 -10.85
C THR A 18 1.80 1.07 -10.85
N ALA A 19 1.66 2.05 -11.75
CA ALA A 19 2.60 3.16 -11.86
C ALA A 19 2.61 4.04 -10.60
N TRP A 20 1.46 4.27 -9.97
CA TRP A 20 1.37 5.00 -8.70
C TRP A 20 1.92 4.19 -7.54
N GLY A 21 1.66 2.88 -7.46
CA GLY A 21 2.27 2.00 -6.47
C GLY A 21 3.80 2.05 -6.55
N GLU A 22 4.37 1.80 -7.73
CA GLU A 22 5.81 1.81 -7.95
C GLU A 22 6.46 3.17 -7.62
N ALA A 23 5.83 4.27 -8.04
CA ALA A 23 6.32 5.61 -7.73
C ALA A 23 6.23 5.93 -6.23
N ALA A 24 5.14 5.53 -5.56
CA ALA A 24 4.96 5.73 -4.13
C ALA A 24 5.99 4.94 -3.32
N PHE A 25 6.30 3.70 -3.70
CA PHE A 25 7.34 2.89 -3.05
C PHE A 25 8.76 3.39 -3.33
N THR A 26 9.03 3.91 -4.53
CA THR A 26 10.34 4.48 -4.88
C THR A 26 10.61 5.79 -4.13
N ALA A 27 9.56 6.57 -3.86
CA ALA A 27 9.64 7.79 -3.05
C ALA A 27 9.51 7.53 -1.54
N ALA A 28 9.05 6.35 -1.12
CA ALA A 28 8.77 6.05 0.29
C ALA A 28 10.05 6.17 1.13
N GLU A 29 10.01 7.06 2.13
CA GLU A 29 11.09 7.18 3.12
C GLU A 29 10.99 6.02 4.14
N ALA A 30 9.78 5.57 4.45
CA ALA A 30 9.53 4.45 5.35
C ALA A 30 8.28 3.66 4.97
N VAL A 31 8.28 2.36 5.26
CA VAL A 31 7.18 1.45 4.96
C VAL A 31 6.87 0.61 6.18
N GLY A 32 5.59 0.52 6.55
CA GLY A 32 5.07 -0.46 7.50
C GLY A 32 4.37 -1.57 6.74
N LEU A 33 4.79 -2.81 6.97
CA LEU A 33 4.29 -3.98 6.27
C LEU A 33 3.75 -5.00 7.27
N TRP A 34 2.63 -5.62 6.94
CA TRP A 34 2.19 -6.87 7.55
C TRP A 34 2.13 -7.92 6.45
N ILE A 35 3.04 -8.89 6.56
CA ILE A 35 3.44 -9.81 5.50
C ILE A 35 3.17 -11.23 5.98
N ASP A 36 2.43 -12.01 5.21
CA ASP A 36 2.47 -13.47 5.22
C ASP A 36 3.23 -14.01 3.99
N ASP A 37 3.14 -13.34 2.84
CA ASP A 37 3.94 -13.53 1.62
C ASP A 37 4.74 -12.27 1.24
N LEU A 38 6.05 -12.42 1.03
CA LEU A 38 6.96 -11.34 0.62
C LEU A 38 6.61 -10.75 -0.76
N ASP A 39 6.00 -11.56 -1.63
CA ASP A 39 5.56 -11.13 -2.96
C ASP A 39 4.13 -10.57 -2.96
N ASP A 40 3.34 -10.77 -1.89
CA ASP A 40 1.96 -10.28 -1.75
C ASP A 40 1.63 -9.89 -0.28
N PRO A 41 2.09 -8.72 0.21
CA PRO A 41 1.83 -8.30 1.57
C PRO A 41 0.34 -7.99 1.79
N HIS A 42 -0.26 -8.63 2.79
CA HIS A 42 -1.66 -8.44 3.13
C HIS A 42 -2.05 -6.99 3.45
N VAL A 43 -1.17 -6.22 4.09
CA VAL A 43 -1.32 -4.77 4.30
C VAL A 43 0.05 -4.08 4.17
N ALA A 44 0.08 -2.99 3.42
CA ALA A 44 1.26 -2.16 3.24
C ALA A 44 0.91 -0.68 3.40
N VAL A 45 1.72 0.07 4.15
CA VAL A 45 1.57 1.52 4.35
C VAL A 45 2.90 2.20 4.07
N ALA A 46 2.93 3.14 3.14
CA ALA A 46 4.13 3.91 2.82
C ALA A 46 3.99 5.36 3.28
N VAL A 47 5.07 5.91 3.86
CA VAL A 47 5.16 7.28 4.34
C VAL A 47 6.29 8.03 3.61
N HIS A 48 5.97 9.24 3.16
CA HIS A 48 6.93 10.18 2.57
C HIS A 48 6.61 11.58 3.08
N GLY A 49 7.64 12.33 3.53
CA GLY A 49 7.45 13.71 4.00
C GLY A 49 6.56 13.82 5.25
N GLY A 50 6.43 12.74 6.03
CA GLY A 50 5.54 12.69 7.20
C GLY A 50 4.05 12.55 6.84
N GLN A 51 3.74 12.11 5.62
CA GLN A 51 2.39 11.85 5.15
C GLN A 51 2.30 10.42 4.62
N ILE A 52 1.14 9.77 4.80
CA ILE A 52 0.86 8.50 4.15
C ILE A 52 0.64 8.77 2.66
N VAL A 53 1.43 8.13 1.81
CA VAL A 53 1.33 8.26 0.35
C VAL A 53 0.77 7.01 -0.32
N TYR A 54 0.72 5.88 0.39
CA TYR A 54 0.16 4.64 -0.10
C TYR A 54 -0.40 3.79 1.04
N ILE A 55 -1.56 3.18 0.78
CA ILE A 55 -2.13 2.10 1.58
C ILE A 55 -2.54 1.01 0.61
N GLY A 56 -1.89 -0.15 0.70
CA GLY A 56 -2.29 -1.38 0.02
C GLY A 56 -2.95 -2.32 1.01
N ILE A 57 -4.10 -2.88 0.63
CA ILE A 57 -4.80 -3.90 1.41
C ILE A 57 -5.19 -5.01 0.43
N SER A 58 -4.76 -6.23 0.71
CA SER A 58 -5.10 -7.39 -0.09
C SER A 58 -6.60 -7.72 -0.03
N ASP A 59 -7.12 -8.31 -1.09
CA ASP A 59 -8.48 -8.85 -1.15
C ASP A 59 -8.77 -9.87 -0.04
N GLY A 60 -7.75 -10.66 0.34
CA GLY A 60 -7.86 -11.62 1.43
C GLY A 60 -8.20 -10.93 2.75
N MET A 61 -7.54 -9.82 3.04
CA MET A 61 -7.78 -9.04 4.26
C MET A 61 -9.16 -8.36 4.26
N LEU A 62 -9.64 -7.91 3.10
CA LEU A 62 -10.97 -7.31 2.96
C LEU A 62 -12.13 -8.29 3.19
N ARG A 63 -11.87 -9.60 3.09
CA ARG A 63 -12.87 -10.65 3.33
C ARG A 63 -12.88 -11.15 4.79
N GLY A 64 -11.92 -10.73 5.61
CA GLY A 64 -11.79 -11.11 7.00
C GLY A 64 -12.63 -10.24 7.97
N PRO A 65 -12.54 -10.50 9.28
CA PRO A 65 -13.16 -9.66 10.29
C PRO A 65 -12.60 -8.23 10.27
N ILE A 66 -13.49 -7.23 10.33
CA ILE A 66 -13.12 -5.81 10.25
C ILE A 66 -12.16 -5.39 11.37
N ASP A 67 -12.34 -5.95 12.57
CA ASP A 67 -11.49 -5.64 13.73
C ASP A 67 -10.03 -6.05 13.48
N GLN A 68 -9.84 -7.19 12.80
CA GLN A 68 -8.51 -7.67 12.44
C GLN A 68 -7.85 -6.77 11.40
N LEU A 69 -8.58 -6.36 10.36
CA LEU A 69 -8.07 -5.40 9.38
C LEU A 69 -7.69 -4.08 10.05
N GLN A 70 -8.52 -3.58 10.96
CA GLN A 70 -8.26 -2.34 11.69
C GLN A 70 -6.99 -2.44 12.53
N ASP A 71 -6.81 -3.51 13.30
CA ASP A 71 -5.63 -3.73 14.13
C ASP A 71 -4.36 -3.83 13.28
N THR A 72 -4.41 -4.59 12.18
CA THR A 72 -3.28 -4.74 11.26
C THR A 72 -2.92 -3.42 10.59
N LEU A 73 -3.90 -2.68 10.07
CA LEU A 73 -3.67 -1.39 9.43
C LEU A 73 -3.06 -0.39 10.42
N ASN A 74 -3.58 -0.32 11.64
CA ASN A 74 -3.04 0.56 12.68
C ASN A 74 -1.59 0.22 13.03
N ALA A 75 -1.24 -1.07 13.12
CA ALA A 75 0.13 -1.51 13.35
C ALA A 75 1.06 -1.10 12.20
N CYS A 76 0.63 -1.26 10.94
CA CYS A 76 1.41 -0.84 9.77
C CYS A 76 1.62 0.69 9.75
N ILE A 77 0.58 1.47 10.02
CA ILE A 77 0.68 2.94 10.13
C ILE A 77 1.71 3.31 11.21
N PHE A 78 1.58 2.74 12.40
CA PHE A 78 2.47 3.02 13.52
C PHE A 78 3.93 2.71 13.16
N ASN A 79 4.19 1.55 12.57
CA ASN A 79 5.54 1.14 12.16
C ASN A 79 6.12 2.05 11.08
N ALA A 80 5.33 2.39 10.04
CA ALA A 80 5.77 3.28 8.97
C ALA A 80 6.21 4.65 9.52
N PHE A 81 5.40 5.25 10.39
CA PHE A 81 5.74 6.53 11.03
C PHE A 81 6.88 6.41 12.05
N GLY A 82 6.97 5.30 12.78
CA GLY A 82 8.08 5.02 13.68
C GLY A 82 9.42 4.99 12.96
N MET A 83 9.49 4.24 11.85
CA MET A 83 10.67 4.17 10.98
C MET A 83 11.01 5.54 10.38
N TRP A 84 10.02 6.26 9.85
CA TRP A 84 10.21 7.61 9.31
C TRP A 84 10.80 8.58 10.35
N ARG A 85 10.29 8.52 11.59
CA ARG A 85 10.82 9.34 12.69
C ARG A 85 12.25 8.95 13.07
N ALA A 86 12.56 7.66 13.13
CA ALA A 86 13.89 7.18 13.50
C ALA A 86 14.97 7.66 12.52
N GLN A 87 14.66 7.70 11.22
CA GLN A 87 15.57 8.21 10.18
C GLN A 87 15.89 9.71 10.33
N ARG A 88 14.99 10.48 10.96
CA ARG A 88 15.12 11.94 11.14
C ARG A 88 15.67 12.35 12.51
N ALA A 89 15.83 11.39 13.41
CA ALA A 89 16.36 11.61 14.75
C ALA A 89 17.89 11.45 14.82
N GLY A 90 18.53 11.00 13.73
CA GLY A 90 19.98 11.02 13.52
C GLY A 90 20.43 12.22 12.71
#